data_AF-A0A383C4H3-F1
#
_entry.id   AF-A0A383C4H3-F1
#
_cell.length_a   1.000
_cell.length_b   1.000
_cell.length_c   1.000
_cell.angle_alpha   90.00
_cell.angle_beta   90.00
_cell.angle_gamma   90.00
#
_symmetry.space_group_name_H-M   'P 1'
#
loop_
_entity.id
_entity.type
_entity.pdbx_description
1 polymer ?
#
loop_
_entity_poly.entity_id
_entity_poly.type
_entity_poly.pdbx_seq_one_letter_code
_entity_poly.pdbx_strand_id
1 'polypeptide(L)'
;TRKNDVWGIDEFDGYPALADKIKSTVLGAADLKINAPKTALPRLYHRLGVEGPDAEGTNSLLLTLYGSNKNKIIEMIVGKSRLSSSAKNISGLYVRKPEDKKSYLVDGVLDVSSIKTDWIMRNLFDVPAESIKSVNISHSDGGLYTLYKNEKGQEHFELENVPTGQELASELIVNRFGTILQDLQISGAKSKESLSEESKSTRVKITTFEGIVGNIIAFKYNDIAYASFEFSYDEEIEKNNN
;
A
#
# COMPACT_ATOMS: atom_id res chain seq x y z
N THR A 1 7.41 6.00 12.39
CA THR A 1 8.04 5.68 13.70
C THR A 1 8.92 4.43 13.64
N ARG A 2 9.65 4.07 14.71
CA ARG A 2 10.35 2.78 14.85
C ARG A 2 9.96 2.12 16.18
N LYS A 3 9.49 0.87 16.15
CA LYS A 3 9.09 0.07 17.33
C LYS A 3 9.63 -1.36 17.16
N ASN A 4 10.23 -1.93 18.21
CA ASN A 4 10.78 -3.30 18.19
C ASN A 4 11.66 -3.57 16.95
N ASP A 5 12.57 -2.64 16.65
CA ASP A 5 13.43 -2.62 15.47
C ASP A 5 12.76 -2.51 14.09
N VAL A 6 11.42 -2.50 14.02
CA VAL A 6 10.65 -2.32 12.78
C VAL A 6 10.31 -0.86 12.58
N TRP A 7 10.57 -0.35 11.37
CA TRP A 7 10.10 0.96 10.94
C TRP A 7 8.64 0.87 10.50
N GLY A 8 7.82 1.83 10.93
CA GLY A 8 6.39 1.88 10.62
C GLY A 8 5.95 3.23 10.06
N ILE A 9 4.88 3.19 9.25
CA ILE A 9 4.21 4.37 8.70
C ILE A 9 3.13 4.84 9.67
N ASP A 10 3.26 6.06 10.18
CA ASP A 10 2.41 6.54 11.28
C ASP A 10 0.95 6.69 10.84
N GLU A 11 0.70 7.12 9.61
CA GLU A 11 -0.66 7.24 9.06
C GLU A 11 -1.32 5.91 8.74
N PHE A 12 -0.54 4.82 8.76
CA PHE A 12 -1.02 3.44 8.69
C PHE A 12 -0.88 2.74 10.05
N ASP A 13 -1.00 3.49 11.15
CA ASP A 13 -0.93 3.02 12.54
C ASP A 13 0.33 2.20 12.86
N GLY A 14 1.46 2.55 12.23
CA GLY A 14 2.73 1.86 12.40
C GLY A 14 2.90 0.61 11.55
N TYR A 15 2.10 0.44 10.49
CA TYR A 15 2.27 -0.66 9.53
C TYR A 15 3.71 -0.74 9.02
N PRO A 16 4.32 -1.94 8.92
CA PRO A 16 5.72 -2.09 8.55
C PRO A 16 6.06 -1.43 7.22
N ALA A 17 7.08 -0.59 7.26
CA ALA A 17 7.67 0.03 6.09
C ALA A 17 8.77 -0.87 5.48
N LEU A 18 9.05 -0.67 4.20
CA LEU A 18 10.13 -1.35 3.48
C LEU A 18 11.49 -0.89 4.03
N ALA A 19 12.16 -1.78 4.77
CA ALA A 19 13.43 -1.48 5.41
C ALA A 19 14.52 -1.05 4.42
N ASP A 20 14.59 -1.70 3.26
CA ASP A 20 15.56 -1.37 2.21
C ASP A 20 15.34 0.03 1.62
N LYS A 21 14.08 0.44 1.47
CA LYS A 21 13.74 1.78 0.98
C LYS A 21 14.10 2.85 2.02
N ILE A 22 13.82 2.60 3.30
CA ILE A 22 14.25 3.52 4.36
C ILE A 22 15.78 3.65 4.38
N LYS A 23 16.48 2.52 4.32
CA LYS A 23 17.95 2.51 4.29
C LYS A 23 18.49 3.26 3.09
N SER A 24 17.95 3.03 1.89
CA SER A 24 18.41 3.71 0.67
C SER A 24 18.13 5.22 0.72
N THR A 25 16.99 5.67 1.24
CA THR A 25 16.69 7.10 1.42
C THR A 25 17.65 7.74 2.41
N VAL A 26 17.94 7.09 3.54
CA VAL A 26 18.87 7.62 4.55
C VAL A 26 20.29 7.74 4.00
N LEU A 27 20.80 6.68 3.34
CA LEU A 27 22.13 6.70 2.72
C LEU A 27 22.19 7.70 1.57
N GLY A 28 21.18 7.72 0.70
CA GLY A 28 21.08 8.66 -0.41
C GLY A 28 21.10 10.11 0.07
N ALA A 29 20.40 10.43 1.17
CA ALA A 29 20.42 11.77 1.77
C ALA A 29 21.79 12.13 2.38
N ALA A 30 22.49 11.16 2.98
CA ALA A 30 23.82 11.37 3.57
C ALA A 30 24.91 11.56 2.50
N ASP A 31 24.75 10.95 1.32
CA ASP A 31 25.73 11.00 0.23
C ASP A 31 25.60 12.23 -0.68
N LEU A 32 24.58 13.06 -0.49
CA LEU A 32 24.38 14.27 -1.31
C LEU A 32 25.52 15.27 -1.13
N LYS A 33 26.08 15.72 -2.26
CA LYS A 33 27.16 16.72 -2.27
C LYS A 33 26.71 17.98 -2.97
N ILE A 34 26.93 19.14 -2.34
CA ILE A 34 26.65 20.43 -2.98
C ILE A 34 27.54 20.57 -4.22
N ASN A 35 26.90 20.67 -5.38
CA ASN A 35 27.57 20.93 -6.65
C ASN A 35 27.67 22.45 -6.88
N ALA A 36 26.52 23.13 -6.84
CA ALA A 36 26.46 24.55 -7.17
C ALA A 36 25.34 25.29 -6.44
N PRO A 37 25.57 26.54 -5.99
CA PRO A 37 24.50 27.42 -5.55
C PRO A 37 23.53 27.73 -6.69
N LYS A 38 22.25 27.89 -6.35
CA LYS A 38 21.17 28.27 -7.26
C LYS A 38 20.47 29.55 -6.77
N THR A 39 19.20 29.72 -7.14
CA THR A 39 18.44 30.93 -6.86
C THR A 39 18.27 31.17 -5.36
N ALA A 40 18.31 32.45 -4.96
CA ALA A 40 17.85 32.90 -3.65
C ALA A 40 16.52 33.68 -3.71
N LEU A 41 15.92 33.77 -4.91
CA LEU A 41 14.69 34.51 -5.17
C LEU A 41 13.50 33.55 -5.05
N PRO A 42 12.57 33.75 -4.09
CA PRO A 42 11.43 32.87 -3.88
C PRO A 42 10.55 32.68 -5.11
N ARG A 43 10.35 33.75 -5.91
CA ARG A 43 9.60 33.70 -7.18
C ARG A 43 10.15 32.71 -8.20
N LEU A 44 11.38 32.22 -8.03
CA LEU A 44 12.03 31.27 -8.92
C LEU A 44 12.08 29.83 -8.35
N TYR A 45 11.58 29.58 -7.13
CA TYR A 45 11.66 28.25 -6.49
C TYR A 45 10.86 27.19 -7.27
N HIS A 46 9.66 27.51 -7.76
CA HIS A 46 8.81 26.60 -8.56
C HIS A 46 9.53 26.01 -9.78
N ARG A 47 10.53 26.71 -10.32
CA ARG A 47 11.35 26.20 -11.44
C ARG A 47 12.15 24.98 -11.01
N LEU A 48 12.65 25.00 -9.79
CA LEU A 48 13.45 23.93 -9.18
C LEU A 48 12.60 22.96 -8.35
N GLY A 49 11.37 23.33 -7.97
CA GLY A 49 10.52 22.58 -7.05
C GLY A 49 11.04 22.63 -5.62
N VAL A 50 11.48 23.80 -5.14
CA VAL A 50 12.06 23.95 -3.79
C VAL A 50 11.31 24.98 -2.94
N GLU A 51 10.07 25.28 -3.31
CA GLU A 51 9.18 26.18 -2.60
C GLU A 51 8.85 25.69 -1.19
N GLY A 52 8.71 24.38 -1.02
CA GLY A 52 8.31 23.73 0.24
C GLY A 52 6.95 23.03 0.10
N PRO A 53 6.59 22.14 1.05
CA PRO A 53 5.37 21.34 0.99
C PRO A 53 4.08 22.14 1.21
N ASP A 54 4.16 23.31 1.85
CA ASP A 54 2.99 24.15 2.17
C ASP A 54 2.56 25.04 1.01
N ALA A 55 3.34 25.09 -0.07
CA ALA A 55 3.02 25.88 -1.25
C ALA A 55 1.93 25.19 -2.09
N GLU A 56 0.92 25.94 -2.53
CA GLU A 56 -0.18 25.37 -3.31
C GLU A 56 0.32 24.78 -4.65
N GLY A 57 -0.13 23.55 -4.97
CA GLY A 57 0.24 22.84 -6.20
C GLY A 57 1.71 22.43 -6.31
N THR A 58 2.47 22.52 -5.22
CA THR A 58 3.87 22.11 -5.15
C THR A 58 4.03 20.59 -5.27
N ASN A 59 5.15 20.17 -5.87
CA ASN A 59 5.65 18.80 -5.78
C ASN A 59 6.90 18.72 -4.90
N SER A 60 7.20 19.79 -4.14
CA SER A 60 8.33 19.82 -3.21
C SER A 60 8.06 18.88 -2.04
N LEU A 61 9.09 18.14 -1.61
CA LEU A 61 9.00 17.24 -0.46
C LEU A 61 9.85 17.78 0.69
N LEU A 62 9.33 17.79 1.92
CA LEU A 62 10.16 18.03 3.09
C LEU A 62 10.68 16.69 3.64
N LEU A 63 11.99 16.47 3.53
CA LEU A 63 12.65 15.34 4.16
C LEU A 63 13.24 15.78 5.49
N THR A 64 12.80 15.14 6.57
CA THR A 64 13.36 15.33 7.91
C THR A 64 13.81 14.00 8.48
N LEU A 65 15.08 13.89 8.85
CA LEU A 65 15.65 12.72 9.53
C LEU A 65 15.96 13.06 10.97
N TYR A 66 15.46 12.22 11.89
CA TYR A 66 15.71 12.34 13.32
C TYR A 66 16.67 11.26 13.80
N GLY A 67 17.56 11.62 14.73
CA GLY A 67 18.37 10.66 15.46
C GLY A 67 17.59 9.95 16.56
N SER A 68 18.24 8.97 17.19
CA SER A 68 17.64 8.16 18.26
C SER A 68 17.18 8.98 19.48
N ASN A 69 17.85 10.10 19.77
CA ASN A 69 17.48 11.05 20.83
C ASN A 69 16.48 12.12 20.36
N LYS A 70 15.80 11.91 19.22
CA LYS A 70 14.85 12.85 18.60
C LYS A 70 15.46 14.19 18.17
N ASN A 71 16.79 14.30 18.08
CA ASN A 71 17.41 15.46 17.47
C ASN A 71 17.21 15.44 15.94
N LYS A 72 17.02 16.61 15.34
CA LYS A 72 16.94 16.76 13.88
C LYS A 72 18.36 16.69 13.29
N ILE A 73 18.62 15.68 12.45
CA ILE A 73 19.91 15.46 11.78
C ILE A 73 19.91 16.12 10.40
N ILE A 74 18.87 15.86 9.61
CA ILE A 74 18.66 16.45 8.28
C ILE A 74 17.28 17.09 8.25
N GLU A 75 17.18 18.27 7.65
CA GLU A 75 15.93 18.87 7.24
C GLU A 75 16.16 19.64 5.95
N MET A 76 15.52 19.18 4.87
CA MET A 76 15.64 19.81 3.57
C MET A 76 14.38 19.64 2.74
N ILE A 77 14.09 20.66 1.95
CA ILE A 77 13.13 20.62 0.85
C ILE A 77 13.85 20.00 -0.34
N VAL A 78 13.31 18.89 -0.81
CA VAL A 78 13.72 18.12 -1.98
C VAL A 78 12.87 18.54 -3.15
N GLY A 79 13.52 18.93 -4.23
CA GLY A 79 12.88 19.37 -5.45
C GLY A 79 13.13 18.45 -6.64
N LYS A 80 13.01 19.03 -7.84
CA LYS A 80 13.10 18.29 -9.09
C LYS A 80 14.46 17.64 -9.24
N SER A 81 14.45 16.41 -9.76
CA SER A 81 15.66 15.79 -10.29
C SER A 81 16.19 16.60 -11.46
N ARG A 82 17.51 16.66 -11.59
CA ARG A 82 18.18 17.26 -12.74
C ARG A 82 17.93 16.37 -13.96
N LEU A 83 17.14 16.88 -14.90
CA LEU A 83 17.09 16.34 -16.25
C LEU A 83 18.47 16.61 -16.90
N SER A 84 19.33 15.60 -17.00
CA SER A 84 20.63 15.75 -17.65
C SER A 84 20.50 15.56 -19.15
N SER A 85 20.93 16.56 -19.93
CA SER A 85 21.18 16.44 -21.37
C SER A 85 22.68 16.34 -21.70
N SER A 86 23.54 16.14 -20.70
CA SER A 86 25.01 16.26 -20.84
C SER A 86 25.72 14.90 -20.78
N ALA A 87 26.79 14.74 -21.56
CA ALA A 87 27.56 13.51 -21.77
C ALA A 87 28.14 12.81 -20.52
N LYS A 88 28.11 13.45 -19.34
CA LYS A 88 28.65 12.88 -18.09
C LYS A 88 27.63 12.14 -17.23
N ASN A 89 26.33 12.19 -17.55
CA ASN A 89 25.24 11.49 -16.83
C ASN A 89 25.34 11.55 -15.29
N ILE A 90 25.75 12.69 -14.74
CA ILE A 90 25.82 12.86 -13.28
C ILE A 90 24.40 13.15 -12.77
N SER A 91 23.82 12.19 -12.05
CA SER A 91 22.56 12.36 -11.34
C SER A 91 22.67 13.45 -10.29
N GLY A 92 21.61 14.24 -10.16
CA GLY A 92 21.53 15.27 -9.14
C GLY A 92 20.10 15.78 -9.00
N LEU A 93 19.88 16.60 -7.98
CA LEU A 93 18.58 17.17 -7.66
C LEU A 93 18.73 18.56 -7.05
N TYR A 94 17.63 19.31 -7.03
CA TYR A 94 17.60 20.59 -6.35
C TYR A 94 17.14 20.43 -4.91
N VAL A 95 17.79 21.14 -3.99
CA VAL A 95 17.43 21.14 -2.57
C VAL A 95 17.49 22.56 -1.99
N ARG A 96 16.77 22.77 -0.89
CA ARG A 96 16.80 24.00 -0.10
C ARG A 96 16.53 23.68 1.37
N LYS A 97 17.25 24.27 2.33
CA LYS A 97 16.83 24.18 3.74
C LYS A 97 15.60 25.08 3.96
N PRO A 98 14.59 24.69 4.75
CA PRO A 98 13.37 25.50 4.93
C PRO A 98 13.65 26.97 5.30
N GLU A 99 14.56 27.19 6.24
CA GLU A 99 14.94 28.52 6.75
C GLU A 99 15.88 29.31 5.80
N ASP A 100 16.53 28.62 4.85
CA ASP A 100 17.48 29.26 3.95
C ASP A 100 16.78 29.82 2.71
N LYS A 101 17.17 31.05 2.32
CA LYS A 101 16.80 31.60 1.01
C LYS A 101 17.55 30.92 -0.13
N LYS A 102 18.78 30.47 0.11
CA LYS A 102 19.63 29.93 -0.95
C LYS A 102 19.24 28.47 -1.26
N SER A 103 18.94 28.19 -2.52
CA SER A 103 18.81 26.81 -3.03
C SER A 103 20.12 26.32 -3.63
N TYR A 104 20.25 25.00 -3.78
CA TYR A 104 21.44 24.33 -4.28
C TYR A 104 21.07 23.24 -5.29
N LEU A 105 21.96 23.00 -6.24
CA LEU A 105 22.04 21.73 -6.97
C LEU A 105 23.00 20.84 -6.19
N VAL A 106 22.58 19.61 -5.92
CA VAL A 106 23.41 18.57 -5.32
C VAL A 106 23.62 17.44 -6.31
N ASP A 107 24.81 16.83 -6.27
CA ASP A 107 25.10 15.58 -6.96
C ASP A 107 24.71 14.41 -6.05
N GLY A 108 24.11 13.37 -6.65
CA GLY A 108 23.63 12.18 -5.93
C GLY A 108 22.24 11.74 -6.40
N VAL A 109 21.76 10.66 -5.80
CA VAL A 109 20.43 10.09 -6.03
C VAL A 109 19.72 10.03 -4.69
N LEU A 110 18.48 10.53 -4.65
CA LEU A 110 17.61 10.43 -3.49
C LEU A 110 16.25 9.96 -3.98
N ASP A 111 15.94 8.69 -3.72
CA ASP A 111 14.61 8.13 -3.96
C ASP A 111 13.75 8.37 -2.71
N VAL A 112 12.84 9.33 -2.81
CA VAL A 112 11.91 9.72 -1.75
C VAL A 112 10.56 10.00 -2.41
N SER A 113 9.48 9.52 -1.79
CA SER A 113 8.12 9.68 -2.30
C SER A 113 7.20 10.23 -1.21
N SER A 114 6.30 11.13 -1.59
CA SER A 114 5.15 11.53 -0.75
C SER A 114 4.03 10.51 -0.74
N ILE A 115 4.04 9.56 -1.68
CA ILE A 115 3.02 8.53 -1.79
C ILE A 115 3.31 7.47 -0.72
N LYS A 116 2.45 7.42 0.30
CA LYS A 116 2.62 6.54 1.48
C LYS A 116 2.73 5.07 1.11
N THR A 117 1.97 4.65 0.10
CA THR A 117 1.96 3.26 -0.39
C THR A 117 3.27 2.86 -1.07
N ASP A 118 4.10 3.80 -1.50
CA ASP A 118 5.43 3.51 -2.04
C ASP A 118 6.43 3.07 -0.95
N TRP A 119 6.06 3.20 0.33
CA TRP A 119 6.91 2.84 1.47
C TRP A 119 6.57 1.48 2.08
N ILE A 120 5.58 0.77 1.55
CA ILE A 120 5.10 -0.50 2.08
C ILE A 120 5.10 -1.57 0.99
N MET A 121 5.10 -2.84 1.41
CA MET A 121 4.79 -3.94 0.50
C MET A 121 3.29 -3.88 0.19
N ARG A 122 2.95 -3.45 -1.02
CA ARG A 122 1.54 -3.28 -1.42
C ARG A 122 0.85 -4.59 -1.72
N ASN A 123 1.54 -5.51 -2.39
CA ASN A 123 0.98 -6.79 -2.81
C ASN A 123 0.95 -7.73 -1.60
N LEU A 124 -0.22 -8.16 -1.19
CA LEU A 124 -0.38 -9.10 -0.08
C LEU A 124 -0.47 -10.54 -0.58
N PHE A 125 -1.39 -10.80 -1.50
CA PHE A 125 -1.72 -12.15 -1.98
C PHE A 125 -2.01 -12.12 -3.48
N ASP A 126 -1.67 -13.20 -4.16
CA ASP A 126 -2.04 -13.44 -5.54
C ASP A 126 -2.49 -14.91 -5.67
N VAL A 127 -3.74 -15.17 -5.30
CA VAL A 127 -4.36 -16.50 -5.41
C VAL A 127 -5.26 -16.49 -6.65
N PRO A 128 -4.94 -17.28 -7.69
CA PRO A 128 -5.72 -17.27 -8.93
C PRO A 128 -7.10 -17.88 -8.69
N ALA A 129 -8.11 -17.36 -9.40
CA ALA A 129 -9.49 -17.84 -9.30
C ALA A 129 -9.67 -19.33 -9.68
N GLU A 130 -8.71 -19.90 -10.40
CA GLU A 130 -8.66 -21.32 -10.78
C GLU A 130 -8.35 -22.23 -9.58
N SER A 131 -7.62 -21.73 -8.58
CA SER A 131 -7.34 -22.46 -7.32
C SER A 131 -8.51 -22.42 -6.34
N ILE A 132 -9.45 -21.49 -6.51
CA ILE A 132 -10.56 -21.33 -5.58
C ILE A 132 -11.62 -22.41 -5.83
N LYS A 133 -11.87 -23.23 -4.80
CA LYS A 133 -12.92 -24.26 -4.79
C LYS A 133 -14.26 -23.69 -4.33
N SER A 134 -14.28 -22.88 -3.28
CA SER A 134 -15.52 -22.27 -2.80
C SER A 134 -15.33 -20.92 -2.12
N VAL A 135 -16.39 -20.11 -2.15
CA VAL A 135 -16.50 -18.80 -1.52
C VAL A 135 -17.85 -18.73 -0.79
N ASN A 136 -17.81 -18.68 0.53
CA ASN A 136 -18.99 -18.58 1.38
C ASN A 136 -19.10 -17.15 1.90
N ILE A 137 -20.22 -16.48 1.65
CA ILE A 137 -20.40 -15.07 1.96
C ILE A 137 -21.57 -14.93 2.93
N SER A 138 -21.31 -14.30 4.07
CA SER A 138 -22.32 -13.99 5.09
C SER A 138 -22.33 -12.49 5.39
N HIS A 139 -23.48 -11.87 5.18
CA HIS A 139 -23.73 -10.48 5.55
C HIS A 139 -24.37 -10.40 6.93
N SER A 140 -24.04 -9.35 7.67
CA SER A 140 -24.63 -9.09 9.00
C SER A 140 -26.16 -8.89 8.99
N ASP A 141 -26.76 -8.62 7.84
CA ASP A 141 -28.21 -8.46 7.65
C ASP A 141 -28.95 -9.78 7.37
N GLY A 142 -28.22 -10.91 7.33
CA GLY A 142 -28.77 -12.26 7.17
C GLY A 142 -28.60 -12.86 5.77
N GLY A 143 -28.05 -12.12 4.80
CA GLY A 143 -27.73 -12.68 3.49
C GLY A 143 -26.63 -13.75 3.57
N LEU A 144 -26.88 -14.93 3.01
CA LEU A 144 -25.93 -16.04 2.94
C LEU A 144 -25.91 -16.62 1.53
N TYR A 145 -24.72 -16.74 0.95
CA TYR A 145 -24.54 -17.28 -0.41
C TYR A 145 -23.28 -18.14 -0.47
N THR A 146 -23.31 -19.20 -1.27
CA THR A 146 -22.15 -20.08 -1.47
C THR A 146 -21.86 -20.25 -2.94
N LEU A 147 -20.66 -19.86 -3.35
CA LEU A 147 -20.13 -20.10 -4.68
C LEU A 147 -19.19 -21.28 -4.63
N TYR A 148 -19.27 -22.19 -5.59
CA TYR A 148 -18.40 -23.36 -5.63
C TYR A 148 -18.05 -23.81 -7.05
N LYS A 149 -16.93 -24.52 -7.15
CA LYS A 149 -16.52 -25.31 -8.32
C LYS A 149 -16.47 -26.77 -7.90
N ASN A 150 -17.01 -27.66 -8.73
CA ASN A 150 -17.01 -29.10 -8.48
C ASN A 150 -15.63 -29.70 -8.72
N GLU A 151 -14.91 -29.19 -9.71
CA GLU A 151 -13.59 -29.67 -10.10
C GLU A 151 -12.61 -28.54 -10.41
N LYS A 152 -11.32 -28.85 -10.28
CA LYS A 152 -10.24 -27.92 -10.61
C LYS A 152 -10.24 -27.66 -12.12
N GLY A 153 -10.15 -26.39 -12.51
CA GLY A 153 -10.22 -25.99 -13.92
C GLY A 153 -11.62 -25.68 -14.44
N GLN A 154 -12.67 -25.90 -13.63
CA GLN A 154 -14.01 -25.40 -13.97
C GLN A 154 -13.98 -23.87 -14.15
N GLU A 155 -14.51 -23.40 -15.28
CA GLU A 155 -14.42 -22.00 -15.69
C GLU A 155 -15.29 -21.10 -14.80
N HIS A 156 -16.51 -21.54 -14.49
CA HIS A 156 -17.50 -20.75 -13.79
C HIS A 156 -17.88 -21.33 -12.44
N PHE A 157 -18.11 -20.47 -11.46
CA PHE A 157 -18.72 -20.87 -10.19
C PHE A 157 -20.20 -21.18 -10.36
N GLU A 158 -20.64 -22.25 -9.70
CA GLU A 158 -22.05 -22.50 -9.41
C GLU A 158 -22.43 -21.79 -8.10
N LEU A 159 -23.72 -21.46 -7.96
CA LEU A 159 -24.26 -20.76 -6.79
C LEU A 159 -25.27 -21.64 -6.07
N GLU A 160 -25.09 -21.77 -4.76
CA GLU A 160 -26.01 -22.42 -3.82
C GLU A 160 -26.57 -21.37 -2.85
N ASN A 161 -27.74 -21.66 -2.27
CA ASN A 161 -28.38 -20.86 -1.22
C ASN A 161 -28.85 -19.47 -1.67
N VAL A 162 -29.30 -19.32 -2.93
CA VAL A 162 -29.97 -18.08 -3.36
C VAL A 162 -31.29 -17.91 -2.60
N PRO A 163 -31.50 -16.78 -1.88
CA PRO A 163 -32.75 -16.54 -1.17
C PRO A 163 -33.95 -16.57 -2.12
N THR A 164 -35.05 -17.15 -1.66
CA THR A 164 -36.28 -17.28 -2.45
C THR A 164 -36.73 -15.93 -3.01
N GLY A 165 -36.95 -15.87 -4.33
CA GLY A 165 -37.39 -14.66 -5.03
C GLY A 165 -36.27 -13.71 -5.46
N GLN A 166 -35.00 -14.10 -5.28
CA GLN A 166 -33.85 -13.41 -5.88
C GLN A 166 -33.36 -14.17 -7.10
N GLU A 167 -33.03 -13.42 -8.15
CA GLU A 167 -32.38 -13.95 -9.34
C GLU A 167 -30.92 -13.50 -9.39
N LEU A 168 -30.09 -14.34 -9.98
CA LEU A 168 -28.71 -14.00 -10.31
C LEU A 168 -28.69 -12.79 -11.24
N ALA A 169 -28.15 -11.67 -10.76
CA ALA A 169 -28.02 -10.47 -11.58
C ALA A 169 -27.09 -10.70 -12.79
N SER A 170 -26.03 -11.50 -12.64
CA SER A 170 -25.11 -11.88 -13.71
C SER A 170 -24.11 -12.96 -13.26
N GLU A 171 -23.82 -13.93 -14.11
CA GLU A 171 -22.70 -14.88 -13.94
C GLU A 171 -21.33 -14.18 -13.86
N LEU A 172 -21.18 -13.03 -14.52
CA LEU A 172 -19.94 -12.24 -14.45
C LEU A 172 -19.73 -11.68 -13.04
N ILE A 173 -20.80 -11.26 -12.35
CA ILE A 173 -20.72 -10.78 -10.97
C ILE A 173 -20.33 -11.91 -10.04
N VAL A 174 -20.88 -13.12 -10.25
CA VAL A 174 -20.53 -14.32 -9.49
C VAL A 174 -19.06 -14.65 -9.62
N ASN A 175 -18.53 -14.71 -10.85
CA ASN A 175 -17.14 -15.11 -11.07
C ASN A 175 -16.12 -14.11 -10.49
N ARG A 176 -16.48 -12.83 -10.31
CA ARG A 176 -15.63 -11.83 -9.63
C ARG A 176 -15.34 -12.16 -8.17
N PHE A 177 -16.20 -12.93 -7.49
CA PHE A 177 -15.91 -13.35 -6.12
C PHE A 177 -14.73 -14.35 -6.05
N GLY A 178 -14.51 -15.13 -7.11
CA GLY A 178 -13.35 -16.01 -7.21
C GLY A 178 -12.02 -15.27 -7.37
N THR A 179 -12.05 -14.00 -7.80
CA THR A 179 -10.84 -13.19 -8.00
C THR A 179 -10.52 -12.28 -6.81
N ILE A 180 -11.23 -12.38 -5.67
CA ILE A 180 -11.04 -11.47 -4.52
C ILE A 180 -9.61 -11.51 -3.95
N LEU A 181 -8.95 -12.66 -4.03
CA LEU A 181 -7.58 -12.86 -3.56
C LEU A 181 -6.51 -12.73 -4.66
N GLN A 182 -6.92 -12.43 -5.89
CA GLN A 182 -6.02 -12.27 -7.02
C GLN A 182 -5.50 -10.81 -7.06
N ASP A 183 -4.18 -10.64 -7.22
CA ASP A 183 -3.50 -9.32 -7.18
C ASP A 183 -4.02 -8.39 -6.06
N LEU A 184 -4.17 -8.91 -4.84
CA LEU A 184 -4.69 -8.12 -3.74
C LEU A 184 -3.62 -7.10 -3.27
N GLN A 185 -3.94 -5.82 -3.43
CA GLN A 185 -3.08 -4.71 -3.03
C GLN A 185 -3.68 -3.87 -1.91
N ILE A 186 -2.83 -3.44 -0.98
CA ILE A 186 -3.21 -2.48 0.06
C ILE A 186 -2.87 -1.04 -0.34
N SER A 187 -3.78 -0.14 0.03
CA SER A 187 -3.61 1.31 -0.05
C SER A 187 -3.35 1.96 1.32
N GLY A 188 -3.46 1.17 2.39
CA GLY A 188 -3.22 1.59 3.76
C GLY A 188 -3.57 0.48 4.74
N ALA A 189 -3.31 0.72 6.03
CA ALA A 189 -3.60 -0.21 7.09
C ALA A 189 -4.01 0.53 8.36
N LYS A 190 -4.72 -0.18 9.24
CA LYS A 190 -5.16 0.27 10.55
C LYS A 190 -5.00 -0.88 11.54
N SER A 191 -4.65 -0.59 12.79
CA SER A 191 -4.55 -1.66 13.78
C SER A 191 -5.93 -2.20 14.12
N LYS A 192 -6.04 -3.51 14.38
CA LYS A 192 -7.31 -4.11 14.80
C LYS A 192 -7.84 -3.48 16.09
N GLU A 193 -6.96 -3.03 17.00
CA GLU A 193 -7.38 -2.37 18.24
C GLU A 193 -8.00 -0.99 17.98
N SER A 194 -7.59 -0.30 16.91
CA SER A 194 -8.12 1.02 16.53
C SER A 194 -9.49 0.95 15.85
N LEU A 195 -9.84 -0.22 15.31
CA LEU A 195 -11.10 -0.47 14.62
C LEU A 195 -12.05 -1.15 15.60
N SER A 196 -12.89 -0.37 16.30
CA SER A 196 -14.02 -0.92 17.04
C SER A 196 -14.95 -1.63 16.05
N GLU A 197 -15.37 -2.86 16.35
CA GLU A 197 -16.25 -3.65 15.47
C GLU A 197 -17.51 -2.83 15.11
N GLU A 198 -17.57 -2.32 13.87
CA GLU A 198 -18.82 -1.82 13.34
C GLU A 198 -19.79 -2.99 13.16
N SER A 199 -21.05 -2.77 13.53
CA SER A 199 -22.07 -3.82 13.53
C SER A 199 -22.40 -4.37 12.14
N LYS A 200 -22.02 -3.64 11.08
CA LYS A 200 -22.24 -4.05 9.68
C LYS A 200 -20.94 -4.57 9.07
N SER A 201 -20.85 -5.88 8.90
CA SER A 201 -19.72 -6.54 8.27
C SER A 201 -20.18 -7.62 7.30
N THR A 202 -19.31 -7.92 6.34
CA THR A 202 -19.41 -9.08 5.47
C THR A 202 -18.29 -10.03 5.82
N ARG A 203 -18.64 -11.27 6.16
CA ARG A 203 -17.69 -12.35 6.41
C ARG A 203 -17.60 -13.21 5.16
N VAL A 204 -16.39 -13.48 4.71
CA VAL A 204 -16.14 -14.32 3.54
C VAL A 204 -15.19 -15.44 3.95
N LYS A 205 -15.57 -16.69 3.70
CA LYS A 205 -14.68 -17.85 3.82
C LYS A 205 -14.38 -18.38 2.43
N ILE A 206 -13.11 -18.30 2.05
CA ILE A 206 -12.58 -18.79 0.78
C ILE A 206 -11.84 -20.10 1.06
N THR A 207 -12.08 -21.11 0.23
CA THR A 207 -11.39 -22.39 0.28
C THR A 207 -10.80 -22.68 -1.09
N THR A 208 -9.53 -23.06 -1.13
CA THR A 208 -8.84 -23.51 -2.35
C THR A 208 -8.93 -25.03 -2.51
N PHE A 209 -8.68 -25.53 -3.72
CA PHE A 209 -8.55 -26.98 -3.96
C PHE A 209 -7.37 -27.59 -3.21
N GLU A 210 -6.32 -26.79 -2.98
CA GLU A 210 -5.10 -27.17 -2.28
C GLU A 210 -5.23 -27.09 -0.74
N GLY A 211 -6.40 -26.75 -0.19
CA GLY A 211 -6.62 -26.76 1.26
C GLY A 211 -6.28 -25.47 2.01
N ILE A 212 -5.86 -24.40 1.32
CA ILE A 212 -5.81 -23.05 1.92
C ILE A 212 -7.24 -22.58 2.22
N VAL A 213 -7.45 -22.12 3.45
CA VAL A 213 -8.69 -21.52 3.94
C VAL A 213 -8.43 -20.07 4.34
N GLY A 214 -9.07 -19.12 3.67
CA GLY A 214 -9.01 -17.69 3.99
C GLY A 214 -10.30 -17.20 4.63
N ASN A 215 -10.22 -16.68 5.85
CA ASN A 215 -11.31 -16.00 6.53
C ASN A 215 -11.12 -14.49 6.42
N ILE A 216 -12.10 -13.81 5.85
CA ILE A 216 -12.08 -12.38 5.57
C ILE A 216 -13.23 -11.72 6.31
N ILE A 217 -12.95 -10.60 6.98
CA ILE A 217 -14.00 -9.74 7.54
C ILE A 217 -13.85 -8.38 6.89
N ALA A 218 -14.82 -8.00 6.06
CA ALA A 218 -14.87 -6.71 5.38
C ALA A 218 -15.93 -5.81 6.01
N PHE A 219 -15.60 -4.55 6.23
CA PHE A 219 -16.49 -3.54 6.80
C PHE A 219 -16.09 -2.14 6.34
N LYS A 220 -16.96 -1.16 6.56
CA LYS A 220 -16.61 0.25 6.37
C LYS A 220 -16.26 0.87 7.71
N TYR A 221 -15.35 1.82 7.73
CA TYR A 221 -15.04 2.67 8.87
C TYR A 221 -14.73 4.07 8.38
N ASN A 222 -15.51 5.07 8.80
CA ASN A 222 -15.46 6.44 8.29
C ASN A 222 -15.47 6.50 6.75
N ASP A 223 -16.42 5.80 6.12
CA ASP A 223 -16.59 5.66 4.66
C ASP A 223 -15.44 4.99 3.89
N ILE A 224 -14.40 4.52 4.58
CA ILE A 224 -13.29 3.76 3.99
C ILE A 224 -13.56 2.27 4.19
N ALA A 225 -13.40 1.47 3.13
CA ALA A 225 -13.51 0.01 3.22
C ALA A 225 -12.23 -0.59 3.81
N TYR A 226 -12.38 -1.43 4.83
CA TYR A 226 -11.32 -2.24 5.41
C TYR A 226 -11.66 -3.72 5.28
N ALA A 227 -10.61 -4.54 5.21
CA ALA A 227 -10.72 -5.99 5.32
C ALA A 227 -9.61 -6.52 6.22
N SER A 228 -9.96 -7.44 7.12
CA SER A 228 -9.00 -8.29 7.83
C SER A 228 -8.97 -9.66 7.19
N PHE A 229 -7.80 -10.31 7.23
CA PHE A 229 -7.56 -11.61 6.61
C PHE A 229 -6.89 -12.53 7.62
N GLU A 230 -7.36 -13.76 7.70
CA GLU A 230 -6.76 -14.84 8.48
C GLU A 230 -6.72 -16.09 7.61
N PHE A 231 -5.53 -16.70 7.48
CA PHE A 231 -5.33 -17.88 6.64
C PHE A 231 -4.94 -19.08 7.49
N SER A 232 -5.50 -20.24 7.13
CA SER A 232 -5.13 -21.54 7.68
C SER A 232 -5.00 -22.57 6.55
N TYR A 233 -4.50 -23.74 6.91
CA TYR A 233 -4.37 -24.89 6.01
C TYR A 233 -5.19 -26.06 6.55
N ASP A 234 -5.91 -26.75 5.67
CA ASP A 234 -6.70 -27.94 5.98
C ASP A 234 -6.31 -29.09 5.03
N GLU A 235 -5.52 -30.03 5.56
CA GLU A 235 -5.01 -31.21 4.83
C GLU A 235 -6.12 -32.13 4.31
N GLU A 236 -7.27 -32.17 4.98
CA GLU A 236 -8.36 -33.07 4.57
C GLU A 236 -9.04 -32.58 3.29
N ILE A 237 -9.02 -31.27 3.03
CA ILE A 237 -9.53 -30.70 1.79
C ILE A 237 -8.67 -31.14 0.61
N GLU A 238 -7.35 -31.10 0.76
CA GLU A 238 -6.40 -31.54 -0.27
C GLU A 238 -6.59 -33.03 -0.58
N LYS A 239 -6.67 -33.88 0.45
CA LYS A 239 -6.84 -35.34 0.29
C LYS A 239 -8.14 -35.72 -0.39
N ASN A 240 -9.22 -34.96 -0.18
CA ASN A 240 -10.52 -35.23 -0.79
C ASN A 240 -10.62 -34.75 -2.25
N ASN A 241 -9.64 -33.96 -2.73
CA ASN A 241 -9.61 -33.41 -4.09
C ASN A 241 -8.61 -34.12 -5.02
N ASN A 242 -7.74 -34.97 -4.47
CA ASN A 242 -6.79 -35.81 -5.20
C ASN A 242 -7.27 -37.26 -5.28
#